data_AF-A0AAV0JBP2-F1
#
_entry.id   AF-A0AAV0JBP2-F1
#
_cell.length_a   1.000
_cell.length_b   1.000
_cell.length_c   1.000
_cell.angle_alpha   90.00
_cell.angle_beta   90.00
_cell.angle_gamma   90.00
#
_symmetry.space_group_name_H-M   'P 1'
#
loop_
_entity.id
_entity.type
_entity.pdbx_description
1 polymer ?
#
loop_
_entity_poly.entity_id
_entity_poly.type
_entity_poly.pdbx_seq_one_letter_code
_entity_poly.pdbx_strand_id
1 'polypeptide(L)'
;MLTFEGQKFVGAADITAKLRGLPFDQCKHAVSTIDSQAAAATGGIVVFVSGSLHLLGEEHPLRFSQVCPTKLAIEQNLTRTLN
;
A
#
# COMPACT_ATOMS: atom_id res chain seq x y z
N MET A 1 4.47 8.08 -0.62
CA MET A 1 4.08 8.47 -2.00
C MET A 1 3.14 7.40 -2.51
N LEU A 2 2.08 7.78 -3.22
CA LEU A 2 1.16 6.87 -3.90
C LEU A 2 1.25 7.11 -5.41
N THR A 3 1.30 6.03 -6.18
CA THR A 3 1.01 6.07 -7.62
C THR A 3 -0.29 5.31 -7.84
N PHE A 4 -1.29 5.95 -8.44
CA PHE A 4 -2.62 5.38 -8.65
C PHE A 4 -3.03 5.62 -10.11
N GLU A 5 -3.28 4.57 -10.88
CA GLU A 5 -3.65 4.64 -12.31
C GLU A 5 -2.74 5.58 -13.14
N GLY A 6 -1.42 5.47 -12.94
CA GLY A 6 -0.40 6.28 -13.63
C GLY A 6 -0.18 7.69 -13.06
N GLN A 7 -0.99 8.15 -12.11
CA GLN A 7 -0.86 9.47 -11.49
C GLN A 7 -0.11 9.39 -10.15
N LYS A 8 0.77 10.37 -9.89
CA LYS A 8 1.62 10.43 -8.70
C LYS A 8 1.06 11.42 -7.67
N PHE A 9 0.97 10.98 -6.41
CA PHE A 9 0.53 11.76 -5.26
C PHE A 9 1.59 11.70 -4.16
N VAL A 10 2.01 12.86 -3.64
CA VAL A 10 3.13 12.97 -2.69
C VAL A 10 2.64 13.59 -1.39
N GLY A 11 3.02 12.98 -0.26
CA GLY A 11 2.58 13.44 1.06
C GLY A 11 1.18 12.94 1.46
N ALA A 12 0.89 12.97 2.76
CA ALA A 12 -0.33 12.37 3.32
C ALA A 12 -1.61 13.12 2.89
N ALA A 13 -1.55 14.44 2.73
CA ALA A 13 -2.68 15.27 2.34
C ALA A 13 -3.18 14.92 0.94
N ASP A 14 -2.31 14.94 -0.08
CA ASP A 14 -2.66 14.63 -1.47
C ASP A 14 -3.14 13.19 -1.63
N ILE A 15 -2.49 12.25 -0.94
CA ILE A 15 -2.90 10.84 -0.94
C ILE A 15 -4.32 10.70 -0.37
N THR A 16 -4.59 11.36 0.76
CA THR A 16 -5.91 11.32 1.40
C THR A 16 -6.97 11.96 0.52
N ALA A 17 -6.66 13.10 -0.10
CA ALA A 17 -7.55 13.79 -1.03
C ALA A 17 -7.90 12.89 -2.23
N LYS A 18 -6.91 12.21 -2.83
CA LYS A 18 -7.15 11.26 -3.92
C LYS A 18 -8.05 10.10 -3.50
N LEU A 19 -7.76 9.45 -2.37
CA LEU A 19 -8.53 8.29 -1.90
C LEU A 19 -9.97 8.66 -1.53
N ARG A 20 -10.18 9.85 -0.94
CA ARG A 20 -11.53 10.38 -0.64
C ARG A 20 -12.30 10.84 -1.89
N GLY A 21 -11.58 11.23 -2.94
CA GLY A 21 -12.16 11.67 -4.21
C GLY A 21 -12.51 10.53 -5.18
N LEU A 22 -12.40 9.26 -4.75
CA LEU A 22 -12.84 8.13 -5.57
C LEU A 22 -14.38 8.10 -5.63
N PRO A 23 -14.98 7.75 -6.78
CA PRO A 23 -16.42 7.87 -7.01
C PRO A 23 -17.22 6.70 -6.39
N PHE A 24 -16.97 6.39 -5.12
CA PHE A 24 -17.72 5.39 -4.36
C PHE A 24 -17.66 5.72 -2.86
N ASP A 25 -18.78 5.52 -2.15
CA ASP A 25 -18.86 5.77 -0.72
C ASP A 25 -18.24 4.65 0.12
N GLN A 26 -18.59 3.40 -0.22
CA GLN A 26 -18.12 2.21 0.48
C GLN A 26 -17.54 1.21 -0.51
N CYS A 27 -16.38 0.68 -0.16
CA CYS A 27 -15.77 -0.44 -0.87
C CYS A 27 -15.30 -1.50 0.13
N LYS A 28 -15.50 -2.77 -0.21
CA LYS A 28 -14.94 -3.91 0.51
C LYS A 28 -13.81 -4.51 -0.30
N HIS A 29 -12.62 -4.61 0.30
CA HIS A 29 -11.49 -5.28 -0.31
C HIS A 29 -11.65 -6.81 -0.15
N ALA A 30 -11.62 -7.54 -1.26
CA ALA A 30 -11.53 -8.98 -1.31
C ALA A 30 -10.14 -9.37 -1.84
N VAL A 31 -9.25 -9.78 -0.94
CA VAL A 31 -7.87 -10.12 -1.28
C VAL A 31 -7.83 -11.50 -1.92
N SER A 32 -7.14 -11.63 -3.05
CA SER A 32 -6.91 -12.90 -3.74
C SER A 32 -5.53 -13.47 -3.42
N THR A 33 -4.47 -12.67 -3.58
CA THR A 33 -3.11 -13.09 -3.24
C THR A 33 -2.37 -12.02 -2.46
N ILE A 34 -1.45 -12.46 -1.62
CA ILE A 34 -0.45 -11.62 -0.95
C ILE A 34 0.89 -12.33 -1.12
N ASP A 35 1.82 -11.65 -1.78
CA ASP A 35 3.17 -12.13 -2.01
C ASP A 35 4.15 -11.16 -1.34
N SER A 36 5.05 -11.66 -0.50
CA SER A 36 5.99 -10.84 0.25
C SER A 36 7.43 -11.27 -0.01
N GLN A 37 8.30 -10.32 -0.29
CA GLN A 37 9.73 -10.54 -0.54
C GLN A 37 10.58 -9.57 0.27
N ALA A 38 11.76 -10.01 0.69
CA ALA A 38 12.73 -9.11 1.30
C ALA A 38 13.19 -8.07 0.27
N ALA A 39 13.15 -6.79 0.64
CA ALA A 39 13.62 -5.70 -0.19
C ALA A 39 15.16 -5.70 -0.16
N ALA A 40 15.79 -6.13 -1.25
CA ALA A 40 17.24 -6.38 -1.32
C ALA A 40 18.12 -5.16 -0.99
N ALA A 41 17.67 -3.93 -1.27
CA ALA A 41 18.53 -2.75 -1.25
C ALA A 41 18.36 -1.81 -0.04
N THR A 42 17.24 -1.85 0.67
CA THR A 42 16.85 -0.75 1.59
C THR A 42 16.50 -1.19 3.01
N GLY A 43 16.59 -2.48 3.34
CA GLY A 43 16.12 -2.99 4.62
C GLY A 43 14.61 -2.82 4.74
N GLY A 44 13.86 -3.83 4.29
CA GLY A 44 12.41 -3.73 4.16
C GLY A 44 11.79 -4.99 3.61
N ILE A 45 10.47 -4.98 3.50
CA ILE A 45 9.69 -6.00 2.79
C ILE A 45 8.91 -5.30 1.70
N VAL A 46 8.97 -5.82 0.47
CA VAL A 46 8.03 -5.44 -0.58
C VAL A 46 6.87 -6.42 -0.55
N VAL A 47 5.66 -5.90 -0.43
CA VAL A 47 4.42 -6.68 -0.45
C VAL A 47 3.67 -6.36 -1.74
N PHE A 48 3.34 -7.40 -2.50
CA PHE A 48 2.40 -7.33 -3.62
C PHE A 48 1.06 -7.92 -3.18
N VAL A 49 -0.02 -7.19 -3.43
CA VAL A 49 -1.39 -7.60 -3.11
C VAL A 49 -2.21 -7.55 -4.38
N SER A 50 -2.91 -8.62 -4.69
CA SER A 50 -3.92 -8.65 -5.75
C SER A 50 -5.30 -8.96 -5.18
N GLY A 51 -6.34 -8.48 -5.84
CA GLY A 51 -7.71 -8.77 -5.41
C GLY A 51 -8.76 -7.98 -6.17
N SER A 52 -9.89 -7.80 -5.52
CA SER A 52 -10.99 -6.99 -6.03
C SER A 52 -11.61 -6.07 -4.98
N LEU A 53 -12.18 -4.96 -5.44
CA LEU A 53 -13.01 -4.04 -4.68
C LEU A 53 -14.47 -4.34 -5.01
N HIS A 54 -15.24 -4.67 -3.99
CA HIS A 54 -16.68 -4.83 -4.07
C HIS A 54 -17.32 -3.53 -3.64
N LEU A 55 -18.02 -2.87 -4.57
CA LEU A 55 -18.75 -1.64 -4.31
C LEU A 55 -20.21 -1.97 -3.98
N LEU A 56 -20.81 -1.18 -3.09
CA LEU A 56 -22.21 -1.38 -2.73
C LEU A 56 -23.11 -1.08 -3.94
N GLY A 57 -23.98 -2.02 -4.31
CA GLY A 57 -24.93 -1.85 -5.42
C GLY A 57 -24.37 -2.19 -6.80
N GLU A 58 -23.08 -2.51 -6.91
CA GLU A 58 -22.46 -2.97 -8.15
C GLU A 58 -22.37 -4.50 -8.19
N GLU A 59 -22.73 -5.09 -9.32
CA GLU A 59 -22.62 -6.54 -9.54
C GLU A 59 -21.17 -6.95 -9.85
N HIS A 60 -20.43 -6.08 -10.54
CA HIS A 60 -19.11 -6.39 -11.07
C HIS A 60 -18.00 -5.83 -10.18
N PRO A 61 -17.17 -6.68 -9.55
CA PRO A 61 -16.10 -6.22 -8.68
C PRO A 61 -14.92 -5.66 -9.49
N LEU A 62 -14.32 -4.57 -9.01
CA LEU A 62 -13.18 -3.93 -9.66
C LEU A 62 -11.88 -4.62 -9.26
N ARG A 63 -11.09 -5.11 -10.21
CA ARG A 63 -9.79 -5.75 -9.89
C ARG A 63 -8.74 -4.71 -9.54
N PHE A 64 -7.89 -5.03 -8.57
CA PHE A 64 -6.74 -4.19 -8.20
C PHE A 64 -5.47 -5.02 -8.04
N SER A 65 -4.34 -4.33 -8.25
CA SER A 65 -2.99 -4.81 -7.96
C SER A 65 -2.24 -3.69 -7.26
N GLN A 66 -1.69 -3.96 -6.09
CA GLN A 66 -1.03 -2.97 -5.24
C GLN A 66 0.34 -3.45 -4.80
N VAL A 67 1.33 -2.56 -4.86
CA VAL A 67 2.68 -2.78 -4.31
C VAL A 67 2.87 -1.85 -3.11
N CYS A 68 3.24 -2.40 -1.96
CA CYS A 68 3.53 -1.68 -0.74
C CYS A 68 4.95 -2.00 -0.23
N PRO A 69 5.92 -1.10 -0.42
CA PRO A 69 7.22 -1.22 0.22
C PRO A 69 7.11 -0.79 1.70
N THR A 70 7.54 -1.65 2.60
CA THR A 70 7.69 -1.34 4.03
C THR A 70 9.13 -0.96 4.32
N LYS A 71 9.32 -0.04 5.26
CA LYS A 71 10.63 0.24 5.84
C LYS A 71 10.78 -0.61 7.09
N LEU A 72 11.76 -1.51 7.11
CA LEU A 72 12.09 -2.21 8.36
C LEU A 72 12.88 -1.21 9.22
N ALA A 73 12.30 -0.75 10.32
CA ALA A 73 13.05 -0.05 11.34
C ALA A 73 13.85 -1.10 12.12
N ILE A 74 15.02 -1.49 11.61
CA ILE A 74 16.02 -2.12 12.46
C ILE A 74 16.51 -1.00 13.37
N GLU A 75 16.13 -1.04 14.65
CA GLU A 75 16.70 -0.14 15.65
C GLU A 75 18.22 -0.26 15.61
N GLN A 76 18.91 0.76 15.10
CA GLN A 76 20.36 0.92 15.24
C GLN A 76 20.74 1.32 16.68
N ASN A 77 20.11 0.72 17.70
CA ASN A 77 20.39 1.03 19.11
C ASN A 77 21.49 0.15 19.73
N LEU A 78 22.18 -0.70 18.96
CA LEU A 78 23.24 -1.56 19.51
C LEU A 78 24.67 -0.99 19.34
N THR A 79 24.85 0.34 19.32
CA THR A 79 26.21 0.93 19.32
C THR A 79 26.36 2.18 20.20
N ARG A 80 25.43 2.45 21.14
CA ARG A 80 25.50 3.64 22.02
C ARG A 80 25.70 3.37 23.52
N THR A 81 26.11 2.17 23.90
CA THR A 81 26.45 1.83 25.30
C THR A 81 27.76 1.04 25.40
N LEU A 82 28.84 1.63 24.88
CA LEU A 82 30.21 1.34 25.30
C LEU A 82 30.93 2.69 25.40
N ASN A 83 30.69 3.39 26.50
CA ASN A 83 31.52 4.45 27.07
C ASN A 83 31.32 4.42 28.59
#